data_AF-A0A258G2W1-F1
#
_entry.id   AF-A0A258G2W1-F1
#
_cell.length_a   1.000
_cell.length_b   1.000
_cell.length_c   1.000
_cell.angle_alpha   90.00
_cell.angle_beta   90.00
_cell.angle_gamma   90.00
#
_symmetry.space_group_name_H-M   'P 1'
#
loop_
_entity.id
_entity.type
_entity.pdbx_description
1 polymer ?
#
loop_
_entity_poly.entity_id
_entity_poly.type
_entity_poly.pdbx_seq_one_letter_code
_entity_poly.pdbx_strand_id
1 'polypeptide(L)'
;MDTSRITKQLRHVWHEYGTMNNIVISVALLIAAAWAWGSISTMQRNFALQKAVDAQKRDLDIATLEVQKLKFEQNYYGSDEYKDLAAREHLGLAAPGEKVLLLPLNSPAVLQETKAAAAQQASTPAEATVNQTNFDQWMVFLSGAAARDVRN
;
A
#
# COMPACT_ATOMS: atom_id res chain seq x y z
N MET A 1 0.45 12.18 62.61
CA MET A 1 0.51 13.17 61.51
C MET A 1 0.19 14.53 62.12
N ASP A 2 1.18 15.43 62.18
CA ASP A 2 1.06 16.73 62.86
C ASP A 2 0.21 17.72 62.07
N THR A 3 -1.08 17.79 62.40
CA THR A 3 -2.08 18.69 61.80
C THR A 3 -1.79 20.17 62.07
N SER A 4 -1.02 20.49 63.12
CA SER A 4 -0.65 21.86 63.49
C SER A 4 0.35 22.50 62.52
N ARG A 5 1.25 21.72 61.92
CA ARG A 5 2.23 22.24 60.93
C ARG A 5 1.55 22.55 59.61
N ILE A 6 0.62 21.69 59.19
CA ILE A 6 -0.18 21.84 57.97
C ILE A 6 -1.04 23.10 58.05
N THR A 7 -1.77 23.28 59.15
CA THR A 7 -2.64 24.45 59.33
C THR A 7 -1.86 25.76 59.43
N LYS A 8 -0.66 25.75 60.02
CA LYS A 8 0.21 26.93 60.09
C LYS A 8 0.79 27.30 58.73
N GLN A 9 1.22 26.31 57.94
CA GLN A 9 1.66 26.52 56.56
C GLN A 9 0.53 27.02 55.67
N LEU A 10 -0.67 26.45 55.79
CA LEU A 10 -1.85 26.88 55.04
C LEU A 10 -2.21 28.34 55.32
N ARG A 11 -2.14 28.76 56.60
CA ARG A 11 -2.44 30.13 57.02
C ARG A 11 -1.41 31.14 56.49
N HIS A 12 -0.14 30.74 56.42
CA HIS A 12 0.92 31.59 55.91
C HIS A 12 0.77 31.82 54.39
N VAL A 13 0.51 30.73 53.66
CA VAL A 13 0.22 30.77 52.21
C VAL A 13 -1.06 31.57 51.95
N TRP A 14 -2.11 31.40 52.76
CA TRP A 14 -3.35 32.15 52.60
C TRP A 14 -3.16 33.66 52.84
N HIS A 15 -2.31 34.05 53.78
CA HIS A 15 -2.03 35.47 54.03
C HIS A 15 -1.12 36.10 52.96
N GLU A 16 -0.21 35.32 52.34
CA GLU A 16 0.67 35.82 51.28
C GLU A 16 0.00 35.83 49.89
N TYR A 17 -0.82 34.83 49.58
CA TYR A 17 -1.47 34.66 48.28
C TYR A 17 -2.96 34.99 48.27
N GLY A 18 -3.60 35.19 49.42
CA GLY A 18 -5.02 35.54 49.56
C GLY A 18 -5.34 37.02 49.40
N THR A 19 -4.54 37.75 48.60
CA THR A 19 -4.91 39.09 48.14
C THR A 19 -5.90 38.97 46.97
N MET A 20 -6.86 39.90 46.87
CA MET A 20 -7.97 39.82 45.91
C MET A 20 -7.49 39.65 44.46
N ASN A 21 -6.38 40.31 44.09
CA ASN A 21 -5.76 40.19 42.77
C ASN A 21 -5.26 38.76 42.46
N ASN A 22 -4.56 38.12 43.40
CA ASN A 22 -3.98 36.79 43.19
C ASN A 22 -5.06 35.70 43.08
N ILE A 23 -6.18 35.86 43.81
CA ILE A 23 -7.34 34.97 43.70
C ILE A 23 -7.98 35.09 42.31
N VAL A 24 -8.19 36.31 41.82
CA VAL A 24 -8.76 36.55 40.48
C VAL A 24 -7.89 35.93 39.38
N ILE A 25 -6.57 36.12 39.44
CA ILE A 25 -5.63 35.52 38.49
C ILE A 25 -5.68 33.99 38.57
N SER A 26 -5.73 33.42 39.77
CA SER A 26 -5.80 31.97 39.96
C SER A 26 -7.09 31.38 39.38
N VAL A 27 -8.22 32.03 39.59
CA VAL A 27 -9.52 31.62 39.01
C VAL A 27 -9.49 31.73 37.49
N ALA A 28 -8.93 32.81 36.94
CA ALA A 28 -8.78 32.97 35.49
C ALA A 28 -7.89 31.87 34.88
N LEU A 29 -6.79 31.50 35.54
CA LEU A 29 -5.92 30.39 35.12
C LEU A 29 -6.66 29.03 35.17
N LEU A 30 -7.45 28.78 36.20
CA LEU A 30 -8.25 27.55 36.30
C LEU A 30 -9.29 27.46 35.18
N ILE A 31 -9.95 28.57 34.86
CA ILE A 31 -10.89 28.64 33.73
C ILE A 31 -10.14 28.38 32.43
N ALA A 32 -9.01 29.04 32.17
CA ALA A 32 -8.20 28.83 30.98
C ALA A 32 -7.74 27.36 30.84
N ALA A 33 -7.31 26.74 31.94
CA ALA A 33 -6.93 25.33 31.96
C ALA A 33 -8.11 24.40 31.67
N ALA A 34 -9.29 24.68 32.24
CA ALA A 34 -10.51 23.91 31.97
C ALA A 34 -10.93 24.01 30.49
N TRP A 35 -10.80 25.19 29.89
CA TRP A 35 -11.04 25.40 28.46
C TRP A 35 -10.05 24.62 27.59
N ALA A 36 -8.76 24.67 27.91
CA ALA A 36 -7.73 23.90 27.21
C ALA A 36 -7.98 22.40 27.30
N TRP A 37 -8.36 21.90 28.49
CA TRP A 37 -8.68 20.49 28.71
C TRP A 37 -9.91 20.04 27.92
N GLY A 38 -10.97 20.87 27.92
CA GLY A 38 -12.17 20.65 27.12
C GLY A 38 -11.85 20.53 25.62
N SER A 39 -11.04 21.44 25.09
CA SER A 39 -10.61 21.44 23.69
C SER A 39 -9.82 20.18 23.31
N ILE A 40 -8.89 19.74 24.16
CA ILE A 40 -8.13 18.51 23.92
C ILE A 40 -9.04 17.28 23.91
N SER A 41 -10.00 17.20 24.83
CA SER A 41 -10.92 16.05 24.93
C SER A 41 -11.85 15.92 23.72
N THR A 42 -12.37 17.05 23.20
CA THR A 42 -13.23 17.07 22.01
C THR A 42 -12.42 16.75 20.75
N MET A 43 -11.18 17.24 20.66
CA MET A 43 -10.25 16.89 19.59
C MET A 43 -10.00 15.38 19.57
N GLN A 44 -9.61 14.79 20.70
CA GLN A 44 -9.36 13.34 20.81
C GLN A 44 -10.58 12.50 20.39
N ARG A 45 -11.78 12.89 20.83
CA ARG A 45 -13.03 12.20 20.45
C ARG A 45 -13.31 12.31 18.95
N ASN A 46 -13.10 13.48 18.35
CA ASN A 46 -13.27 13.67 16.91
C ASN A 46 -12.27 12.86 16.09
N PHE A 47 -11.00 12.80 16.50
CA PHE A 47 -9.99 11.98 15.83
C PHE A 47 -10.32 10.48 15.89
N ALA A 48 -10.81 9.99 17.03
CA ALA A 48 -11.23 8.59 17.15
C ALA A 48 -12.39 8.27 16.21
N LEU A 49 -13.38 9.17 16.11
CA LEU A 49 -14.51 9.03 15.19
C LEU A 49 -14.06 9.09 13.72
N GLN A 50 -13.20 10.04 13.36
CA GLN A 50 -12.63 10.14 12.00
C GLN A 50 -11.85 8.88 11.63
N LYS A 51 -11.00 8.37 12.53
CA LYS A 51 -10.24 7.15 12.29
C LYS A 51 -11.14 5.94 12.03
N ALA A 52 -12.26 5.82 12.74
CA ALA A 52 -13.23 4.74 12.51
C ALA A 52 -13.91 4.87 11.13
N VAL A 53 -14.29 6.09 10.74
CA VAL A 53 -14.87 6.37 9.42
C VAL A 53 -13.87 6.08 8.30
N ASP A 54 -12.61 6.51 8.45
CA ASP A 54 -11.57 6.31 7.45
C ASP A 54 -11.22 4.83 7.28
N ALA A 55 -11.23 4.06 8.37
CA ALA A 55 -11.08 2.61 8.29
C ALA A 55 -12.22 1.96 7.48
N GLN A 56 -13.47 2.31 7.77
CA GLN A 56 -14.62 1.78 7.03
C GLN A 56 -14.63 2.19 5.56
N LYS A 57 -14.24 3.43 5.24
CA LYS A 57 -14.11 3.90 3.86
C LYS A 57 -13.07 3.08 3.10
N ARG A 58 -11.91 2.85 3.71
CA ARG A 58 -10.86 2.04 3.09
C ARG A 58 -11.33 0.61 2.81
N ASP A 59 -12.05 0.00 3.76
CA ASP A 59 -12.59 -1.35 3.58
C ASP A 59 -13.63 -1.38 2.44
N LEU A 60 -14.47 -0.34 2.33
CA LEU A 60 -15.42 -0.18 1.23
C LEU A 60 -14.71 -0.02 -0.12
N ASP A 61 -13.65 0.79 -0.18
CA ASP A 61 -12.89 1.00 -1.41
C ASP A 61 -12.24 -0.30 -1.90
N ILE A 62 -11.65 -1.09 -1.00
CA ILE A 62 -11.08 -2.41 -1.32
C ILE A 62 -12.16 -3.33 -1.87
N ALA A 63 -13.29 -3.47 -1.17
CA ALA A 63 -14.38 -4.33 -1.62
C ALA A 63 -14.95 -3.87 -2.98
N THR A 64 -15.02 -2.56 -3.20
CA THR A 64 -15.48 -1.97 -4.46
C THR A 64 -14.53 -2.31 -5.61
N LEU A 65 -13.21 -2.21 -5.37
CA LEU A 65 -12.19 -2.60 -6.35
C LEU A 65 -12.24 -4.09 -6.67
N GLU A 66 -12.43 -4.95 -5.66
CA GLU A 66 -12.59 -6.40 -5.87
C GLU A 66 -13.80 -6.71 -6.74
N VAL A 67 -14.94 -6.07 -6.47
CA VAL A 67 -16.17 -6.24 -7.29
C VAL A 67 -15.94 -5.75 -8.71
N GLN A 68 -15.28 -4.61 -8.90
CA GLN A 68 -14.96 -4.10 -10.23
C GLN A 68 -14.02 -5.03 -11.01
N LYS A 69 -12.99 -5.56 -10.35
CA LYS A 69 -12.08 -6.56 -10.92
C LYS A 69 -12.85 -7.80 -11.35
N LEU A 70 -13.68 -8.35 -10.47
CA LEU A 70 -14.44 -9.56 -10.76
C LEU A 70 -15.43 -9.37 -11.92
N LYS A 71 -16.06 -8.19 -11.98
CA LYS A 71 -16.92 -7.80 -13.11
C LYS A 71 -16.12 -7.70 -14.41
N PHE A 72 -14.92 -7.15 -14.37
CA PHE A 72 -14.05 -7.08 -15.54
C PHE A 72 -13.63 -8.47 -16.02
N GLU A 73 -13.24 -9.36 -15.11
CA GLU A 73 -12.88 -10.76 -15.41
C GLU A 73 -14.07 -11.51 -16.02
N GLN A 74 -15.26 -11.36 -15.44
CA GLN A 74 -16.48 -11.94 -16.01
C GLN A 74 -16.74 -11.44 -17.43
N ASN A 75 -16.62 -10.13 -17.67
CA ASN A 75 -16.80 -9.54 -19.00
C ASN A 75 -15.76 -10.04 -20.00
N TYR A 76 -14.50 -10.18 -19.56
CA TYR A 76 -13.42 -10.72 -20.38
C TYR A 76 -13.72 -12.16 -20.80
N TYR A 77 -14.11 -13.03 -19.87
CA TYR A 77 -14.51 -14.41 -20.18
C TYR A 77 -15.79 -14.50 -21.03
N GLY A 78 -16.67 -13.51 -20.92
CA GLY A 78 -17.86 -13.38 -21.76
C GLY A 78 -17.60 -12.81 -23.15
N SER A 79 -16.41 -12.27 -23.42
CA SER A 79 -16.07 -11.68 -24.71
C SER A 79 -15.93 -12.73 -25.81
N ASP A 80 -16.24 -12.35 -27.05
CA ASP A 80 -16.17 -13.28 -28.18
C ASP A 80 -14.73 -13.64 -28.54
N GLU A 81 -13.79 -12.69 -28.36
CA GLU A 81 -12.35 -12.94 -28.51
C GLU A 81 -11.84 -14.02 -27.56
N TYR A 82 -12.24 -13.97 -26.28
CA TYR A 82 -11.86 -14.99 -25.32
C TYR A 82 -12.48 -16.36 -25.68
N LYS A 83 -13.76 -16.39 -26.07
CA LYS A 83 -14.42 -17.64 -26.50
C LYS A 83 -13.76 -18.25 -27.73
N ASP A 84 -13.38 -17.42 -28.70
CA ASP A 84 -12.68 -17.88 -29.91
C ASP A 84 -11.30 -18.44 -29.56
N LEU A 85 -10.53 -17.73 -28.74
CA LEU A 85 -9.23 -18.22 -28.25
C LEU A 85 -9.38 -19.54 -27.47
N ALA A 86 -10.34 -19.63 -26.56
CA ALA A 86 -10.60 -20.83 -25.78
C ALA A 86 -11.06 -22.00 -26.66
N ALA A 87 -11.88 -21.76 -27.68
CA ALA A 87 -12.29 -22.78 -28.65
C ALA A 87 -11.09 -23.30 -29.47
N ARG A 88 -10.15 -22.42 -29.85
CA ARG A 88 -8.92 -22.81 -30.54
C ARG A 88 -8.01 -23.66 -29.66
N GLU A 89 -7.80 -23.22 -28.43
CA GLU A 89 -6.90 -23.89 -27.49
C GLU A 89 -7.43 -25.26 -27.06
N HIS A 90 -8.71 -25.35 -26.70
CA HIS A 90 -9.27 -26.57 -26.11
C HIS A 90 -9.88 -27.52 -27.14
N LEU A 91 -10.47 -27.00 -28.22
CA LEU A 91 -11.17 -27.83 -29.21
C LEU A 91 -10.36 -27.99 -30.51
N GLY A 92 -9.25 -27.25 -30.69
CA GLY A 92 -8.49 -27.24 -31.93
C GLY A 92 -9.29 -26.71 -33.13
N LEU A 93 -10.38 -25.99 -32.86
CA LEU A 93 -11.27 -25.46 -33.89
C LEU A 93 -10.76 -24.10 -34.35
N ALA A 94 -10.65 -23.90 -35.65
CA ALA A 94 -10.36 -22.60 -36.24
C ALA A 94 -11.66 -21.88 -36.61
N ALA A 95 -11.60 -20.55 -36.67
CA ALA A 95 -12.72 -19.74 -37.12
C ALA A 95 -13.09 -20.05 -38.58
N PRO A 96 -14.35 -19.78 -39.01
CA PRO A 96 -14.77 -19.98 -40.39
C PRO A 96 -13.85 -19.26 -41.38
N GLY A 97 -13.22 -20.01 -42.29
CA GLY A 97 -12.29 -19.48 -43.29
C GLY A 97 -10.80 -19.64 -42.95
N GLU A 98 -10.46 -20.07 -41.75
CA GLU A 98 -9.09 -20.34 -41.33
C GLU A 98 -8.72 -21.83 -41.45
N LYS A 99 -7.45 -22.13 -41.79
CA LYS A 99 -6.94 -23.50 -41.97
C LYS A 99 -6.00 -23.88 -40.84
N VAL A 100 -6.34 -24.93 -40.08
CA VAL A 100 -5.45 -25.52 -39.08
C VAL A 100 -4.36 -26.33 -39.79
N LEU A 101 -3.09 -25.95 -39.58
CA LEU A 101 -1.93 -26.70 -40.08
C LEU A 101 -1.51 -27.72 -39.01
N LEU A 102 -1.74 -29.00 -39.28
CA LEU A 102 -1.20 -30.10 -38.48
C LEU A 102 0.24 -30.34 -38.92
N LEU A 103 1.21 -29.88 -38.14
CA LEU A 103 2.62 -30.12 -38.42
C LEU A 103 2.99 -31.56 -38.00
N PRO A 104 3.74 -32.30 -38.84
CA PRO A 104 4.31 -33.58 -38.43
C PRO A 104 5.28 -33.38 -37.27
N LEU A 105 5.48 -34.43 -36.46
CA LEU A 105 6.47 -34.43 -35.39
C LEU A 105 7.83 -33.98 -35.92
N ASN A 106 8.43 -33.00 -35.24
CA ASN A 106 9.76 -32.51 -35.59
C ASN A 106 10.78 -33.66 -35.60
N SER A 107 11.65 -33.67 -36.60
CA SER A 107 12.69 -34.69 -36.72
C SER A 107 13.65 -34.63 -35.52
N PRO A 108 14.29 -35.75 -35.14
CA PRO A 108 15.19 -35.79 -33.99
C PRO A 108 16.37 -34.82 -34.12
N ALA A 109 16.82 -34.51 -35.35
CA ALA A 109 17.84 -33.50 -35.61
C ALA A 109 17.38 -32.09 -35.20
N VAL A 110 16.16 -31.69 -35.62
CA VAL A 110 15.58 -30.39 -35.25
C VAL A 110 15.35 -30.27 -33.75
N LEU A 111 14.91 -31.36 -33.09
CA LEU A 111 14.74 -31.36 -31.63
C LEU A 111 16.07 -31.21 -30.89
N GLN A 112 17.15 -31.81 -31.39
CA GLN A 112 18.49 -31.63 -30.82
C GLN A 112 19.03 -30.22 -31.05
N GLU A 113 18.82 -29.64 -32.23
CA GLU A 113 19.17 -28.24 -32.52
C GLU A 113 18.38 -27.27 -31.64
N THR A 114 17.07 -27.50 -31.46
CA THR A 114 16.23 -26.66 -30.58
C THR A 114 16.66 -26.78 -29.12
N LYS A 115 17.03 -27.99 -28.67
CA LYS A 115 17.52 -28.22 -27.30
C LYS A 115 18.92 -27.63 -27.09
N ALA A 116 19.79 -27.70 -28.11
CA ALA A 116 21.09 -27.06 -28.10
C ALA A 116 20.95 -25.54 -28.07
N ALA A 117 20.08 -24.98 -28.91
CA ALA A 117 19.76 -23.55 -28.94
C ALA A 117 19.15 -23.08 -27.61
N ALA A 118 18.20 -23.83 -27.04
CA ALA A 118 17.64 -23.52 -25.72
C ALA A 118 18.70 -23.61 -24.59
N ALA A 119 19.62 -24.58 -24.66
CA ALA A 119 20.73 -24.70 -23.73
C ALA A 119 21.75 -23.56 -23.91
N GLN A 120 21.97 -23.08 -25.14
CA GLN A 120 22.82 -21.94 -25.45
C GLN A 120 22.18 -20.62 -24.99
N GLN A 121 20.86 -20.46 -25.12
CA GLN A 121 20.10 -19.36 -24.51
C GLN A 121 20.21 -19.37 -22.97
N ALA A 122 20.17 -20.55 -22.35
CA ALA A 122 20.37 -20.73 -20.91
C ALA A 122 21.84 -20.58 -20.45
N SER A 123 22.79 -20.60 -21.40
CA SER A 123 24.22 -20.38 -21.18
C SER A 123 24.67 -18.96 -21.47
N THR A 124 23.78 -18.10 -21.98
CA THR A 124 23.96 -16.65 -21.82
C THR A 124 24.09 -16.43 -20.33
N PRO A 125 25.17 -15.79 -19.82
CA PRO A 125 25.26 -15.52 -18.41
C PRO A 125 23.99 -14.78 -18.05
N ALA A 126 23.13 -15.41 -17.25
CA ALA A 126 22.11 -14.69 -16.52
C ALA A 126 22.91 -13.61 -15.78
N GLU A 127 22.84 -12.37 -16.26
CA GLU A 127 23.38 -11.22 -15.55
C GLU A 127 22.96 -11.44 -14.12
N ALA A 128 23.96 -11.66 -13.27
CA ALA A 128 23.72 -11.98 -11.88
C ALA A 128 22.73 -10.91 -11.42
N THR A 129 21.50 -11.32 -11.13
CA THR A 129 20.51 -10.45 -10.53
C THR A 129 21.04 -10.24 -9.13
N VAL A 130 22.00 -9.33 -9.01
CA VAL A 130 22.30 -8.61 -7.79
C VAL A 130 20.91 -8.24 -7.27
N ASN A 131 20.61 -8.62 -6.03
CA ASN A 131 19.35 -8.29 -5.35
C ASN A 131 19.23 -6.76 -5.24
N GLN A 132 18.99 -6.10 -6.37
CA GLN A 132 18.79 -4.67 -6.47
C GLN A 132 17.34 -4.43 -6.11
N THR A 133 17.15 -3.60 -5.10
CA THR A 133 15.80 -3.18 -4.73
C THR A 133 15.17 -2.45 -5.91
N ASN A 134 13.84 -2.40 -5.98
CA ASN A 134 13.15 -1.70 -7.07
C ASN A 134 13.67 -0.25 -7.24
N PHE A 135 14.07 0.41 -6.15
CA PHE A 135 14.63 1.76 -6.18
C PHE A 135 15.98 1.82 -6.90
N ASP A 136 16.88 0.87 -6.65
CA ASP A 136 18.19 0.80 -7.31
C ASP A 136 18.02 0.64 -8.82
N GLN A 137 17.07 -0.18 -9.24
CA GLN A 137 16.72 -0.38 -10.66
C GLN A 137 16.21 0.91 -11.30
N TRP A 138 15.33 1.66 -10.62
CA TRP A 138 14.85 2.96 -11.09
C TRP A 138 15.96 4.00 -11.20
N MET A 139 16.90 4.03 -10.25
CA MET A 139 18.04 4.95 -10.29
C MET A 139 19.00 4.63 -11.44
N VAL A 140 19.28 3.35 -11.69
CA VAL A 140 20.11 2.88 -12.81
C VAL A 140 19.45 3.21 -14.16
N PHE A 141 18.12 3.06 -14.25
CA PHE A 141 17.34 3.43 -15.44
C PHE A 141 17.37 4.95 -15.69
N LEU A 142 17.03 5.76 -14.69
CA LEU A 142 16.94 7.22 -14.81
C LEU A 142 18.30 7.89 -15.04
N SER A 143 19.38 7.30 -14.51
CA SER A 143 20.75 7.80 -14.73
C SER A 143 21.33 7.42 -16.10
N GLY A 144 20.64 6.59 -16.88
CA GLY A 144 21.07 6.13 -18.20
C GLY A 144 22.26 5.16 -18.17
N ALA A 145 22.61 4.62 -16.99
CA ALA A 145 23.68 3.63 -16.85
C ALA A 145 23.33 2.31 -17.57
N ALA A 146 22.06 1.90 -17.54
CA ALA A 146 21.58 0.72 -18.27
C ALA A 146 21.76 0.82 -19.80
N ALA A 147 21.82 2.03 -20.37
CA ALA A 147 21.99 2.23 -21.81
C ALA A 147 23.45 2.09 -22.28
N ARG A 148 24.42 2.10 -21.36
CA ARG A 148 25.86 1.96 -21.71
C ARG A 148 26.30 0.50 -21.87
N ASP A 149 25.65 -0.44 -21.19
CA ASP A 149 25.98 -1.88 -21.29
C ASP A 149 25.53 -2.52 -22.62
N VAL A 150 24.57 -1.93 -23.32
CA VAL A 150 24.06 -2.47 -24.60
C VAL A 150 24.96 -2.09 -25.80
N ARG A 151 26.09 -1.42 -25.59
CA ARG A 151 26.92 -0.83 -26.67
C ARG A 151 28.35 -1.35 -26.76
N ASN A 152 28.69 -2.44 -26.07
CA ASN A 152 29.95 -3.17 -26.21
C ASN A 152 29.70 -4.63 -26.58
#